data_AF-A0A920QLI3-F1
#
_entry.id   AF-A0A920QLI3-F1
#
_cell.length_a   1.000
_cell.length_b   1.000
_cell.length_c   1.000
_cell.angle_alpha   90.00
_cell.angle_beta   90.00
_cell.angle_gamma   90.00
#
_symmetry.space_group_name_H-M   'P 1'
#
loop_
_entity.id
_entity.type
_entity.pdbx_description
1 polymer ?
#
loop_
_entity_poly.entity_id
_entity_poly.type
_entity_poly.pdbx_seq_one_letter_code
_entity_poly.pdbx_strand_id
1 'polypeptide(L)'
;MELKHNVFSFEKGHLLPGTDTDALSSPYETGVGFAIKDDKDDFVGKAFLKHFKERGIENKLVPYQLETDAPIPDDGVAVLDNGKIAGRVTSSRLSPTLKRGIGPAWVRNDMSEKGNRFSIRLANGEDVLATVLDHAAYDPEGTRLKS
;
A
#
# COMPACT_ATOMS: atom_id res chain seq x y z
N MET A 1 21.95 10.57 -1.60
CA MET A 1 21.83 9.32 -2.36
C MET A 1 20.36 9.11 -2.62
N GLU A 2 19.87 9.57 -3.78
CA GLU A 2 18.45 9.57 -4.10
C GLU A 2 18.03 8.14 -4.44
N LEU A 3 17.30 7.49 -3.53
CA LEU A 3 16.69 6.19 -3.77
C LEU A 3 15.59 6.40 -4.81
N LYS A 4 15.96 6.34 -6.10
CA LYS A 4 14.99 6.26 -7.20
C LYS A 4 14.29 4.91 -7.08
N HIS A 5 13.08 4.91 -6.51
CA HIS A 5 12.24 3.72 -6.37
C HIS A 5 11.85 3.16 -7.75
N ASN A 6 11.97 1.84 -7.91
CA ASN A 6 11.77 1.16 -9.19
C ASN A 6 10.28 0.79 -9.36
N VAL A 7 9.66 1.22 -10.46
CA VAL A 7 8.24 0.93 -10.77
C VAL A 7 7.87 -0.56 -10.71
N PHE A 8 8.83 -1.43 -11.05
CA PHE A 8 8.65 -2.88 -11.06
C PHE A 8 8.34 -3.46 -9.67
N SER A 9 8.85 -2.85 -8.60
CA SER A 9 8.56 -3.28 -7.23
C SER A 9 7.08 -3.06 -6.89
N PHE A 10 6.49 -1.95 -7.35
CA PHE A 10 5.06 -1.67 -7.13
C PHE A 10 4.18 -2.60 -7.95
N GLU A 11 4.53 -2.83 -9.21
CA GLU A 11 3.83 -3.79 -10.05
C GLU A 11 3.82 -5.17 -9.37
N LYS A 12 4.93 -5.62 -8.79
CA LYS A 12 5.01 -6.90 -8.07
C LYS A 12 4.48 -6.89 -6.62
N GLY A 13 4.02 -5.75 -6.10
CA GLY A 13 3.51 -5.64 -4.72
C GLY A 13 4.58 -5.80 -3.64
N HIS A 14 5.86 -5.51 -3.93
CA HIS A 14 6.92 -5.56 -2.94
C HIS A 14 6.88 -4.35 -2.01
N LEU A 15 6.95 -4.61 -0.70
CA LEU A 15 7.08 -3.57 0.33
C LEU A 15 8.49 -2.99 0.36
N LEU A 16 8.59 -1.68 0.60
CA LEU A 16 9.83 -0.96 0.80
C LEU A 16 10.00 -0.56 2.27
N PRO A 17 10.87 -1.24 3.04
CA PRO A 17 11.14 -0.86 4.43
C PRO A 17 11.65 0.58 4.55
N GLY A 18 11.10 1.35 5.49
CA GLY A 18 11.42 2.76 5.71
C GLY A 18 10.53 3.74 4.92
N THR A 19 9.95 3.30 3.81
CA THR A 19 8.99 4.11 3.02
C THR A 19 7.56 3.65 3.28
N ASP A 20 7.31 2.35 3.08
CA ASP A 20 5.99 1.75 3.19
C ASP A 20 5.69 1.28 4.61
N THR A 21 6.72 0.80 5.30
CA THR A 21 6.62 0.22 6.65
C THR A 21 7.67 0.81 7.57
N ASP A 22 7.31 0.98 8.83
CA ASP A 22 8.20 1.44 9.89
C ASP A 22 8.09 0.53 11.13
N ALA A 23 8.76 0.91 12.23
CA ALA A 23 8.73 0.16 13.49
C ALA A 23 7.35 0.11 14.17
N LEU A 24 6.39 0.91 13.70
CA LEU A 24 5.02 0.98 14.22
C LEU A 24 4.02 0.23 13.33
N SER A 25 4.47 -0.25 12.17
CA SER A 25 3.66 -0.98 11.20
C SER A 25 3.73 -2.49 11.47
N SER A 26 2.59 -3.17 11.38
CA SER A 26 2.50 -4.62 11.54
C SER A 26 2.45 -5.36 10.19
N PRO A 27 3.05 -6.56 10.06
CA PRO A 27 2.87 -7.45 8.91
C PRO A 27 1.40 -7.72 8.56
N TYR A 28 0.50 -7.70 9.55
CA TYR A 28 -0.94 -7.90 9.35
C TYR A 28 -1.62 -6.70 8.69
N GLU A 29 -1.07 -5.51 8.90
CA GLU A 29 -1.57 -4.26 8.34
C GLU A 29 -1.06 -4.05 6.90
N THR A 30 0.09 -4.65 6.55
CA THR A 30 0.77 -4.47 5.27
C THR A 30 0.52 -5.59 4.26
N GLY A 31 -0.38 -6.53 4.57
CA GLY A 31 -0.77 -7.62 3.67
C GLY A 31 0.22 -8.80 3.59
N VAL A 32 1.31 -8.78 4.36
CA VAL A 32 2.31 -9.86 4.41
C VAL A 32 2.17 -10.78 5.64
N GLY A 33 1.01 -10.74 6.30
CA GLY A 33 0.72 -11.58 7.47
C GLY A 33 0.86 -13.08 7.21
N PHE A 34 0.71 -13.53 5.95
CA PHE A 34 0.90 -14.94 5.56
C PHE A 34 2.33 -15.46 5.81
N ALA A 35 3.32 -14.55 5.88
CA ALA A 35 4.72 -14.91 6.13
C ALA A 35 4.99 -15.16 7.63
N ILE A 36 4.05 -14.84 8.52
CA ILE A 36 4.19 -15.04 9.96
C ILE A 36 3.73 -16.45 10.34
N LYS A 37 4.63 -17.21 10.98
CA LYS A 37 4.30 -18.51 11.55
C LYS A 37 3.85 -18.36 13.01
N ASP A 38 2.59 -18.00 13.21
CA ASP A 38 2.00 -17.77 14.54
C ASP A 38 2.09 -18.98 15.46
N ASP A 39 1.96 -20.18 14.90
CA ASP A 39 1.97 -21.45 15.65
C ASP A 39 3.36 -21.84 16.18
N LYS A 40 4.42 -21.11 15.81
CA LYS A 40 5.77 -21.38 16.34
C LYS A 40 5.85 -20.91 17.77
N ASP A 41 6.28 -21.78 18.70
CA ASP A 41 6.34 -21.49 20.14
C ASP A 41 6.99 -20.15 20.50
N ASP A 42 8.14 -19.82 19.89
CA ASP A 42 8.82 -18.54 20.13
C ASP A 42 9.65 -18.05 18.92
N PHE A 43 9.76 -16.72 18.80
CA PHE A 43 10.64 -15.99 17.89
C PHE A 43 10.73 -14.50 18.27
N VAL A 44 11.82 -13.84 17.85
CA VAL A 44 12.00 -12.40 18.08
C VAL A 44 10.84 -11.61 17.47
N GLY A 45 10.12 -10.87 18.30
CA GLY A 45 8.96 -10.07 17.88
C GLY A 45 7.60 -10.76 18.09
N LYS A 46 7.52 -12.01 18.56
CA LYS A 46 6.23 -12.71 18.78
C LYS A 46 5.31 -11.96 19.74
N ALA A 47 5.83 -11.45 20.85
CA ALA A 47 5.05 -10.67 21.82
C ALA A 47 4.48 -9.37 21.20
N PHE A 48 5.26 -8.72 20.33
CA PHE A 48 4.86 -7.51 19.63
C PHE A 48 3.75 -7.78 18.60
N LEU A 49 3.88 -8.88 17.85
CA LEU A 49 2.83 -9.31 16.90
C LEU A 49 1.54 -9.70 17.61
N LYS A 50 1.63 -10.32 18.79
CA LYS A 50 0.46 -10.61 19.64
C LYS A 50 -0.25 -9.32 20.04
N HIS A 51 0.49 -8.30 20.46
CA HIS A 51 -0.07 -7.00 20.81
C HIS A 51 -0.81 -6.34 19.64
N PHE A 52 -0.23 -6.35 18.43
CA PHE A 52 -0.93 -5.83 17.25
C PHE A 52 -2.22 -6.57 16.91
N LYS A 53 -2.25 -7.90 17.08
CA LYS A 53 -3.47 -8.67 16.89
C LYS A 53 -4.55 -8.30 17.90
N GLU A 54 -4.17 -8.11 19.16
CA GLU A 54 -5.09 -7.72 20.24
C GLU A 54 -5.61 -6.29 20.06
N ARG A 55 -4.77 -5.36 19.59
CA ARG A 55 -5.16 -3.98 19.25
C ARG A 55 -6.20 -3.93 18.12
N GLY A 56 -6.15 -4.89 17.21
CA GLY A 56 -6.92 -4.85 15.97
C GLY A 56 -6.25 -4.00 14.89
N ILE A 57 -6.76 -4.14 13.67
CA ILE A 57 -6.24 -3.47 12.48
C ILE A 57 -7.09 -2.24 12.19
N GLU A 58 -6.56 -1.05 12.49
CA GLU A 58 -7.24 0.22 12.21
C GLU A 58 -6.94 0.75 10.81
N ASN A 59 -5.73 0.51 10.31
CA ASN A 59 -5.27 0.95 9.00
C ASN A 59 -4.59 -0.20 8.26
N LYS A 60 -4.67 -0.17 6.93
CA LYS A 60 -3.98 -1.11 6.06
C LYS A 60 -3.22 -0.41 4.97
N LEU A 61 -2.11 -0.99 4.57
CA LEU A 61 -1.41 -0.62 3.36
C LEU A 61 -2.05 -1.36 2.18
N VAL A 62 -2.55 -0.61 1.21
CA VAL A 62 -3.19 -1.16 0.00
C VAL A 62 -2.51 -0.64 -1.25
N PRO A 63 -2.38 -1.47 -2.30
CA PRO A 63 -2.04 -0.95 -3.62
C PRO A 63 -3.25 -0.19 -4.18
N TYR A 64 -2.99 0.82 -4.99
CA TYR A 64 -4.03 1.52 -5.74
C TYR A 64 -3.57 1.83 -7.16
N GLN A 65 -4.55 2.15 -7.99
CA GLN A 65 -4.34 2.81 -9.28
C GLN A 65 -5.14 4.10 -9.36
N LEU A 66 -4.60 5.07 -10.09
CA LEU A 66 -5.29 6.30 -10.46
C LEU A 66 -6.20 6.09 -11.68
N GLU A 67 -7.11 7.04 -11.88
CA GLU A 67 -7.79 7.17 -13.17
C GLU A 67 -6.81 7.44 -14.32
N THR A 68 -7.23 7.12 -15.55
CA THR A 68 -6.41 7.35 -16.74
C THR A 68 -6.07 8.84 -16.87
N ASP A 69 -4.82 9.13 -17.25
CA ASP A 69 -4.29 10.49 -17.44
C ASP A 69 -4.29 11.38 -16.18
N ALA A 70 -4.59 10.83 -15.00
CA ALA A 70 -4.46 11.56 -13.75
C ALA A 70 -2.97 11.87 -13.46
N PRO A 71 -2.65 13.07 -12.94
CA PRO A 71 -1.29 13.40 -12.53
C PRO A 71 -0.82 12.48 -11.41
N ILE A 72 0.48 12.13 -11.43
CA ILE A 72 1.09 11.28 -10.42
C ILE A 72 1.28 12.11 -9.13
N PRO A 73 0.69 11.70 -7.98
CA PRO A 73 0.89 12.39 -6.72
C PRO A 73 2.33 12.31 -6.23
N ASP A 74 2.74 13.31 -5.44
CA ASP A 74 4.01 13.26 -4.71
C ASP A 74 3.98 12.18 -3.61
N ASP A 75 5.16 11.73 -3.19
CA ASP A 75 5.28 10.76 -2.10
C ASP A 75 4.86 11.43 -0.76
N GLY A 76 4.08 10.74 0.07
CA GLY A 76 3.67 11.22 1.40
C GLY A 76 2.39 12.07 1.45
N VAL A 77 1.70 12.30 0.34
CA VAL A 77 0.48 13.13 0.32
C VAL A 77 -0.73 12.46 0.97
N ALA A 78 -1.74 13.26 1.35
CA ALA A 78 -2.91 12.77 2.08
C ALA A 78 -3.88 11.98 1.22
N VAL A 79 -4.39 10.87 1.78
CA VAL A 79 -5.58 10.18 1.29
C VAL A 79 -6.80 10.77 2.00
N LEU A 80 -7.86 11.01 1.24
CA LEU A 80 -9.10 11.60 1.70
C LEU A 80 -10.29 10.66 1.49
N ASP A 81 -11.14 10.61 2.50
CA ASP A 81 -12.49 10.05 2.48
C ASP A 81 -13.48 11.20 2.66
N ASN A 82 -14.28 11.49 1.62
CA ASN A 82 -15.26 12.59 1.65
C ASN A 82 -14.67 13.92 2.16
N GLY A 83 -13.46 14.25 1.71
CA GLY A 83 -12.75 15.49 2.06
C GLY A 83 -12.04 15.47 3.42
N LYS A 84 -12.10 14.37 4.19
CA LYS A 84 -11.40 14.22 5.47
C LYS A 84 -10.19 13.31 5.31
N ILE A 85 -9.11 13.61 6.03
CA ILE A 85 -7.89 12.77 6.01
C ILE A 85 -8.24 11.37 6.53
N ALA A 86 -7.92 10.37 5.72
CA ALA A 86 -8.19 8.96 5.98
C ALA A 86 -6.95 8.08 5.79
N GLY A 87 -5.78 8.69 5.55
CA GLY A 87 -4.53 7.98 5.35
C GLY A 87 -3.49 8.79 4.59
N ARG A 88 -2.52 8.10 3.99
CA ARG A 88 -1.46 8.71 3.19
C ARG A 88 -0.98 7.80 2.07
N VAL A 89 -0.61 8.40 0.95
CA VAL A 89 0.21 7.76 -0.08
C VAL A 89 1.62 7.59 0.46
N THR A 90 2.22 6.41 0.29
CA THR A 90 3.65 6.22 0.63
C THR A 90 4.51 6.66 -0.55
N SER A 91 4.18 6.19 -1.75
CA SER A 91 4.82 6.58 -2.99
C SER A 91 3.95 6.32 -4.22
N SER A 92 4.19 7.05 -5.32
CA SER A 92 3.42 6.90 -6.57
C SER A 92 4.30 6.89 -7.82
N ARG A 93 4.11 5.96 -8.76
CA ARG A 93 4.83 5.97 -10.05
C ARG A 93 3.89 5.61 -11.20
N LEU A 94 4.19 6.08 -12.41
CA LEU A 94 3.48 5.66 -13.62
C LEU A 94 3.86 4.23 -14.00
N SER A 95 2.89 3.31 -14.07
CA SER A 95 3.10 1.97 -14.61
C SER A 95 3.09 2.01 -16.15
N PRO A 96 4.17 1.56 -16.82
CA PRO A 96 4.18 1.41 -18.28
C PRO A 96 3.16 0.38 -18.77
N THR A 97 2.86 -0.61 -17.92
CA THR A 97 1.99 -1.74 -18.25
C THR A 97 0.52 -1.36 -18.16
N LEU A 98 0.12 -0.76 -17.04
CA LEU A 98 -1.26 -0.35 -16.79
C LEU A 98 -1.57 1.03 -17.40
N LYS A 99 -0.54 1.78 -17.82
CA LYS A 99 -0.61 3.16 -18.33
C LYS A 99 -1.36 4.10 -17.37
N ARG A 100 -1.21 3.84 -16.07
CA ARG A 100 -1.85 4.56 -14.97
C ARG A 100 -0.85 4.77 -13.85
N GLY A 101 -1.05 5.81 -13.05
CA GLY A 101 -0.32 5.96 -11.80
C GLY A 101 -0.71 4.87 -10.82
N ILE A 102 0.28 4.24 -10.19
CA ILE A 102 0.10 3.21 -9.18
C ILE A 102 0.98 3.51 -7.97
N GLY A 103 0.59 2.96 -6.83
CA GLY A 103 1.39 3.07 -5.61
C GLY A 103 0.75 2.37 -4.42
N PRO A 104 1.45 2.35 -3.28
CA PRO A 104 0.90 1.93 -2.00
C PRO A 104 0.32 3.15 -1.25
N ALA A 105 -0.78 2.93 -0.56
CA ALA A 105 -1.35 3.91 0.36
C ALA A 105 -1.77 3.25 1.66
N TRP A 106 -1.46 3.91 2.77
CA TRP A 106 -2.09 3.63 4.04
C TRP A 106 -3.49 4.21 4.02
N VAL A 107 -4.49 3.39 4.31
CA VAL A 107 -5.90 3.78 4.40
C VAL A 107 -6.52 3.17 5.65
N ARG A 108 -7.62 3.76 6.14
CA ARG A 108 -8.45 3.12 7.17
C ARG A 108 -8.90 1.72 6.71
N ASN A 109 -9.00 0.79 7.64
CA ASN A 109 -9.29 -0.62 7.35
C ASN A 109 -10.62 -0.83 6.61
N ASP A 110 -11.65 -0.02 6.90
CA ASP A 110 -12.94 -0.06 6.21
C ASP A 110 -12.90 0.41 4.74
N MET A 111 -11.82 1.08 4.35
CA MET A 111 -11.58 1.50 2.97
C MET A 111 -10.68 0.53 2.20
N SER A 112 -10.15 -0.51 2.86
CA SER A 112 -9.09 -1.36 2.31
C SER A 112 -9.54 -2.41 1.28
N GLU A 113 -10.85 -2.57 1.07
CA GLU A 113 -11.36 -3.58 0.15
C GLU A 113 -11.09 -3.22 -1.32
N LYS A 114 -10.80 -4.24 -2.12
CA LYS A 114 -10.60 -4.11 -3.56
C LYS A 114 -11.79 -3.42 -4.22
N GLY A 115 -11.51 -2.45 -5.09
CA GLY A 115 -12.53 -1.68 -5.80
C GLY A 115 -13.05 -0.47 -5.02
N ASN A 116 -12.73 -0.33 -3.73
CA ASN A 116 -13.02 0.91 -3.00
C ASN A 116 -12.26 2.08 -3.61
N ARG A 117 -12.85 3.28 -3.49
CA ARG A 117 -12.31 4.50 -4.07
C ARG A 117 -12.02 5.52 -2.97
N PHE A 118 -10.96 6.27 -3.16
CA PHE A 118 -10.57 7.37 -2.28
C PHE A 118 -9.92 8.48 -3.07
N SER A 119 -9.95 9.69 -2.54
CA SER A 119 -9.29 10.83 -3.18
C SER A 119 -7.87 11.00 -2.63
N ILE A 120 -6.97 11.53 -3.44
CA ILE A 120 -5.61 11.89 -3.04
C ILE A 120 -5.44 13.38 -3.27
N ARG A 121 -5.03 14.11 -2.23
CA ARG A 121 -4.76 15.55 -2.29
C ARG A 121 -3.40 15.79 -2.93
N LEU A 122 -3.38 16.43 -4.08
CA LEU A 122 -2.15 16.88 -4.73
C LEU A 122 -1.59 18.14 -4.05
N ALA A 123 -0.31 18.41 -4.26
CA ALA A 123 0.37 19.60 -3.71
C ALA A 123 -0.22 20.93 -4.23
N ASN A 124 -0.85 20.92 -5.41
CA ASN A 124 -1.53 22.09 -5.99
C ASN A 124 -2.93 22.33 -5.39
N GLY A 125 -3.40 21.46 -4.48
CA GLY A 125 -4.70 21.55 -3.83
C GLY A 125 -5.84 20.79 -4.52
N GLU A 126 -5.61 20.25 -5.72
CA GLU A 126 -6.58 19.42 -6.43
C GLU A 126 -6.66 18.01 -5.86
N ASP A 127 -7.79 17.34 -6.07
CA ASP A 127 -8.01 15.96 -5.64
C ASP A 127 -8.09 15.03 -6.85
N VAL A 128 -7.32 13.95 -6.84
CA VAL A 128 -7.40 12.88 -7.85
C VAL A 128 -8.00 11.62 -7.26
N LEU A 129 -8.71 10.86 -8.09
CA LEU A 129 -9.42 9.67 -7.66
C LEU A 129 -8.55 8.42 -7.87
N ALA A 130 -8.47 7.60 -6.83
CA ALA A 130 -7.78 6.33 -6.82
C ALA A 130 -8.74 5.19 -6.51
N THR A 131 -8.41 4.00 -7.02
CA THR A 131 -9.14 2.76 -6.77
C THR A 131 -8.20 1.73 -6.14
N VAL A 132 -8.64 1.10 -5.05
CA VAL A 132 -7.91 0.03 -4.38
C VAL A 132 -7.79 -1.17 -5.32
N LEU A 133 -6.55 -1.61 -5.49
CA LEU A 133 -6.20 -2.78 -6.27
C LEU A 133 -6.14 -4.02 -5.39
N ASP A 134 -6.13 -5.17 -6.05
CA ASP A 134 -5.70 -6.40 -5.41
C ASP A 134 -4.19 -6.34 -5.14
N HIS A 135 -3.73 -6.90 -4.02
CA HIS A 135 -2.32 -7.03 -3.63
C HIS A 135 -1.41 -7.61 -4.72
N ALA A 136 -1.98 -8.32 -5.70
CA ALA A 136 -1.27 -8.92 -6.82
C ALA A 136 -1.70 -8.37 -8.20
N ALA A 137 -2.02 -7.09 -8.31
CA ALA A 137 -2.60 -6.47 -9.52
C ALA A 137 -1.84 -6.70 -10.84
N TYR A 138 -0.56 -7.07 -10.80
CA TYR A 138 0.27 -7.31 -11.98
C TYR A 138 0.50 -8.78 -12.34
N ASP A 139 0.51 -9.69 -11.36
CA ASP A 139 0.77 -11.12 -11.58
C ASP A 139 0.31 -11.96 -10.36
N PRO A 140 -1.01 -12.15 -10.16
CA PRO A 140 -1.56 -12.92 -9.05
C PRO A 140 -1.03 -14.36 -8.99
N GLU A 141 -0.73 -14.91 -10.16
CA GLU A 141 -0.34 -16.31 -10.34
C GLU A 141 1.19 -16.52 -10.31
N GLY A 142 1.98 -15.44 -10.18
CA GLY A 142 3.45 -15.51 -10.15
C GLY A 142 4.08 -16.14 -11.41
N THR A 143 3.36 -16.16 -12.52
CA THR A 143 3.71 -16.93 -13.73
C THR A 143 5.00 -16.45 -14.38
N ARG A 144 5.36 -15.18 -14.22
CA ARG A 144 6.60 -14.61 -14.77
C ARG A 144 7.86 -14.85 -13.94
N LEU A 145 7.75 -15.41 -12.72
CA LEU A 145 8.91 -15.77 -11.88
C LEU A 145 9.42 -17.20 -12.15
N LYS A 146 8.69 -18.01 -12.94
CA LYS A 146 9.01 -19.43 -13.20
C LYS A 146 9.70 -19.67 -14.55
N SER A 147 10.22 -18.63 -15.19
CA SER A 147 10.94 -18.69 -16.47
C SER A 147 12.42 -18.40 -16.29
#